data_AF-A0A0S8CQ63-F1
#
_entry.id   AF-A0A0S8CQ63-F1
#
_cell.length_a   1.000
_cell.length_b   1.000
_cell.length_c   1.000
_cell.angle_alpha   90.00
_cell.angle_beta   90.00
_cell.angle_gamma   90.00
#
_symmetry.space_group_name_H-M   'P 1'
#
loop_
_entity.id
_entity.type
_entity.pdbx_description
1 polymer ?
#
loop_
_entity_poly.entity_id
_entity_poly.type
_entity_poly.pdbx_seq_one_letter_code
_entity_poly.pdbx_strand_id
1 'polypeptide(L)'
;MKPCQDHQETLLLDVYGELTPTEREAWERHLKVCQDCRHERARLHQLLLQLKEGAPAPHLSPERAGAMAEAILKARRKEGKKTWWKGKLWGSPHRLVPAIAMVCLMIVVFGWFSLRDIKTPSTFQTGGNLHSEQQMIARDLEVIRNLELLEEMEVLEKLVSVVDERNSL
;
A
#
# COMPACT_ATOMS: atom_id res chain seq x y z
N MET A 1 -2.90 2.40 -48.07
CA MET A 1 -2.45 2.74 -46.70
C MET A 1 -3.38 2.04 -45.74
N LYS A 2 -2.87 1.16 -44.88
CA LYS A 2 -3.73 0.52 -43.88
C LYS A 2 -3.91 1.52 -42.73
N PRO A 3 -5.14 1.90 -42.35
CA PRO A 3 -5.33 2.70 -41.16
C PRO A 3 -4.74 1.92 -39.98
N CYS A 4 -3.81 2.53 -39.25
CA CYS A 4 -3.36 2.03 -37.97
C CYS A 4 -4.51 2.22 -36.97
N GLN A 5 -5.48 1.32 -37.00
CA GLN A 5 -6.56 1.34 -36.03
C GLN A 5 -5.98 1.03 -34.64
N ASP A 6 -6.39 1.84 -33.67
CA ASP A 6 -6.22 1.58 -32.23
C ASP A 6 -4.83 1.85 -31.62
N HIS A 7 -4.02 2.72 -32.22
CA HIS A 7 -2.73 3.15 -31.63
C HIS A 7 -2.77 4.55 -30.98
N GLN A 8 -3.94 5.20 -30.95
CA GLN A 8 -4.08 6.55 -30.39
C GLN A 8 -3.86 6.56 -28.87
N GLU A 9 -4.39 5.56 -28.16
CA GLU A 9 -4.15 5.41 -26.72
C GLU A 9 -2.67 5.11 -26.45
N THR A 10 -2.08 4.17 -27.19
CA THR A 10 -0.65 3.84 -27.09
C THR A 10 0.24 5.06 -27.35
N LEU A 11 -0.10 5.88 -28.34
CA LEU A 11 0.58 7.14 -28.64
C LEU A 11 0.50 8.11 -27.46
N LEU A 12 -0.68 8.28 -26.85
CA LEU A 12 -0.87 9.17 -25.72
C LEU A 12 -0.03 8.71 -24.52
N LEU A 13 -0.13 7.43 -24.18
CA LEU A 13 0.65 6.82 -23.10
C LEU A 13 2.16 6.89 -23.36
N ASP A 14 2.60 6.75 -24.61
CA ASP A 14 4.01 6.89 -24.98
C ASP A 14 4.53 8.30 -24.68
N VAL A 15 3.77 9.31 -25.12
CA VAL A 15 4.16 10.72 -24.98
C VAL A 15 4.17 11.15 -23.51
N TYR A 16 3.28 10.63 -22.67
CA TYR A 16 3.30 10.85 -21.22
C TYR A 16 4.28 9.94 -20.45
N GLY A 17 4.87 8.95 -21.12
CA GLY A 17 5.82 8.02 -20.50
C GLY A 17 5.17 6.93 -19.64
N GLU A 18 3.88 6.68 -19.85
CA GLU A 18 3.04 5.76 -19.07
C GLU A 18 2.97 4.35 -19.66
N LEU A 19 3.61 4.10 -20.81
CA LEU A 19 3.71 2.75 -21.36
C LEU A 19 4.49 1.80 -20.46
N THR A 20 3.96 0.59 -20.29
CA THR A 20 4.69 -0.52 -19.68
C THR A 20 5.91 -0.91 -20.54
N PRO A 21 6.93 -1.60 -19.98
CA PRO A 21 8.09 -2.02 -20.75
C PRO A 21 7.75 -2.87 -21.98
N THR A 22 6.75 -3.75 -21.87
CA THR A 22 6.29 -4.63 -22.95
C THR A 22 5.60 -3.86 -24.07
N GLU A 23 4.73 -2.91 -23.72
CA GLU A 23 4.03 -2.07 -24.69
C GLU A 23 5.00 -1.13 -25.40
N ARG A 24 5.98 -0.57 -24.67
CA ARG A 24 7.02 0.30 -25.25
C ARG A 24 7.83 -0.42 -26.31
N GLU A 25 8.22 -1.67 -26.07
CA GLU A 25 8.96 -2.45 -27.06
C GLU A 25 8.11 -2.78 -28.30
N ALA A 26 6.84 -3.10 -28.13
CA ALA A 26 5.91 -3.29 -29.25
C ALA A 26 5.70 -1.99 -30.05
N TRP A 27 5.54 -0.87 -29.35
CA TRP A 27 5.36 0.45 -29.93
C TRP A 27 6.58 0.91 -30.72
N GLU A 28 7.79 0.77 -30.17
CA GLU A 28 9.03 1.10 -30.87
C GLU A 28 9.26 0.23 -32.12
N ARG A 29 8.85 -1.05 -32.08
CA ARG A 29 8.85 -1.90 -33.29
C ARG A 29 7.87 -1.39 -34.35
N HIS A 30 6.66 -0.99 -33.95
CA HIS A 30 5.68 -0.41 -34.86
C HIS A 30 6.22 0.89 -35.50
N LEU A 31 6.77 1.79 -34.68
CA LEU A 31 7.32 3.06 -35.12
C LEU A 31 8.48 2.90 -36.10
N LYS A 32 9.22 1.79 -36.13
CA LYS A 32 10.24 1.56 -37.17
C LYS A 32 9.63 1.38 -38.57
N VAL A 33 8.43 0.81 -38.64
CA VAL A 33 7.78 0.45 -39.92
C VAL A 33 6.79 1.53 -40.38
N CYS A 34 6.02 2.11 -39.46
CA CYS A 34 4.97 3.06 -39.79
C CYS A 34 5.49 4.52 -39.80
N GLN A 35 5.49 5.17 -40.97
CA GLN A 35 5.81 6.60 -41.05
C GLN A 35 4.72 7.48 -40.46
N ASP A 36 3.45 7.16 -40.65
CA ASP A 36 2.33 8.02 -40.23
C ASP A 36 2.32 8.20 -38.70
N CYS A 37 2.43 7.10 -37.95
CA CYS A 37 2.52 7.14 -36.48
C CYS A 37 3.78 7.83 -35.96
N ARG A 38 4.91 7.77 -36.69
CA ARG A 38 6.11 8.56 -36.34
C ARG A 38 5.85 10.06 -36.46
N HIS A 39 5.20 10.49 -37.54
CA HIS A 39 4.87 11.90 -37.74
C HIS A 39 3.83 12.37 -36.72
N GLU A 40 2.86 11.53 -36.37
CA GLU A 40 1.86 11.84 -35.34
C GLU A 40 2.51 12.03 -33.96
N ARG A 41 3.41 11.11 -33.57
CA ARG A 41 4.23 11.24 -32.35
C ARG A 41 5.03 12.53 -32.31
N ALA A 42 5.72 12.86 -33.40
CA ALA A 42 6.49 14.09 -33.50
C ALA A 42 5.59 15.35 -33.35
N ARG A 43 4.42 15.34 -33.98
CA ARG A 43 3.46 16.46 -33.94
C ARG A 43 2.91 16.67 -32.52
N LEU A 44 2.58 15.59 -31.82
CA LEU A 44 2.09 15.65 -30.45
C LEU A 44 3.18 16.14 -29.47
N HIS A 45 4.42 15.64 -29.60
CA HIS A 45 5.54 16.17 -28.82
C HIS A 45 5.76 17.66 -29.06
N GLN A 46 5.73 18.11 -30.32
CA GLN A 46 5.88 19.52 -30.65
C GLN A 46 4.77 20.38 -30.00
N LEU A 47 3.52 19.92 -30.05
CA LEU A 47 2.40 20.61 -29.40
C LEU A 47 2.64 20.75 -27.88
N LEU A 48 3.06 19.68 -27.21
CA LEU A 48 3.33 19.72 -25.77
C LEU A 48 4.51 20.62 -25.42
N LEU A 49 5.55 20.66 -26.26
CA LEU A 49 6.67 21.59 -26.09
C LEU A 49 6.20 23.04 -26.20
N GLN A 50 5.39 23.36 -27.22
CA GLN A 50 4.82 24.70 -27.38
C GLN A 50 3.95 25.11 -26.20
N LEU A 51 3.13 24.19 -25.67
CA LEU A 51 2.33 24.45 -24.47
C LEU A 51 3.21 24.69 -23.24
N LYS A 52 4.29 23.91 -23.09
CA LYS A 52 5.24 24.07 -21.99
C LYS A 52 6.01 25.39 -22.07
N GLU A 53 6.39 25.83 -23.26
CA GLU A 53 7.09 27.10 -23.49
C GLU A 53 6.15 28.31 -23.35
N GLY A 54 4.89 28.17 -23.77
CA GLY A 54 3.86 29.21 -23.64
C GLY A 54 3.29 29.36 -22.24
N ALA A 55 3.44 28.35 -21.37
CA ALA A 55 3.00 28.41 -19.99
C ALA A 55 4.10 29.05 -19.12
N PRO A 56 3.81 30.16 -18.39
CA PRO A 56 4.76 30.68 -17.42
C PRO A 56 5.02 29.62 -16.36
N ALA A 57 6.30 29.29 -16.13
CA ALA A 57 6.66 28.38 -15.07
C ALA A 57 6.10 28.91 -13.74
N PRO A 58 5.43 28.07 -12.92
CA PRO A 58 4.96 28.52 -11.62
C PRO A 58 6.15 29.00 -10.81
N HIS A 59 6.13 30.27 -10.41
CA HIS A 59 7.20 30.82 -9.59
C HIS A 59 7.16 30.11 -8.22
N LEU A 60 8.16 29.27 -7.96
CA LEU A 60 8.37 28.73 -6.63
C LEU A 60 9.28 29.69 -5.87
N SER A 61 8.84 30.14 -4.70
CA SER A 61 9.73 30.90 -3.83
C SER A 61 10.94 30.03 -3.46
N PRO A 62 12.14 30.63 -3.28
CA PRO A 62 13.35 29.88 -2.93
C PRO A 62 13.17 29.07 -1.64
N GLU A 63 12.38 29.57 -0.69
CA GLU A 63 12.01 28.86 0.54
C GLU A 63 11.23 27.57 0.27
N ARG A 64 10.20 27.63 -0.59
CA ARG A 64 9.40 26.45 -0.95
C ARG A 64 10.23 25.44 -1.74
N ALA A 65 11.06 25.92 -2.67
CA ALA A 65 11.97 25.05 -3.42
C ALA A 65 12.97 24.34 -2.49
N GLY A 66 13.54 25.05 -1.52
CA GLY A 66 14.43 24.48 -0.50
C GLY A 66 13.72 23.44 0.36
N ALA A 67 12.52 23.73 0.85
CA ALA A 67 11.72 22.81 1.66
C ALA A 67 11.37 21.52 0.88
N MET A 68 10.99 21.64 -0.40
CA MET A 68 10.73 20.48 -1.26
C MET A 68 11.98 19.64 -1.50
N ALA A 69 13.12 20.29 -1.82
CA ALA A 69 14.39 19.59 -2.02
C ALA A 69 14.83 18.84 -0.74
N GLU A 70 14.70 19.47 0.42
CA GLU A 70 15.02 18.83 1.70
C GLU A 70 14.09 17.65 1.98
N ALA A 71 12.78 17.79 1.74
CA ALA A 71 11.82 16.72 1.91
C ALA A 71 12.17 15.50 1.04
N ILE A 72 12.52 15.72 -0.23
CA ILE A 72 12.95 14.67 -1.16
C ILE A 72 14.24 13.99 -0.67
N LEU A 73 15.26 14.77 -0.28
CA LEU A 73 16.52 14.23 0.23
C LEU A 73 16.32 13.43 1.52
N LYS A 74 15.44 13.89 2.41
CA LYS A 74 15.08 13.21 3.64
C LYS A 74 14.33 11.90 3.38
N ALA A 75 13.41 11.88 2.42
CA ALA A 75 12.70 10.68 2.01
C ALA A 75 13.67 9.62 1.48
N ARG A 76 14.54 10.00 0.52
CA ARG A 76 15.57 9.10 -0.04
C ARG A 76 16.50 8.55 1.06
N ARG A 77 16.93 9.40 2.01
CA ARG A 77 17.78 8.97 3.13
C ARG A 77 17.06 7.98 4.05
N LYS A 78 15.76 8.17 4.31
CA LYS A 78 14.97 7.22 5.11
C LYS A 78 14.84 5.86 4.42
N GLU A 79 14.64 5.83 3.11
CA GLU A 79 14.59 4.58 2.34
C GLU A 79 15.92 3.83 2.39
N GLY A 80 17.04 4.51 2.14
CA GLY A 80 18.38 3.92 2.24
C GLY A 80 18.72 3.40 3.65
N LYS A 81 18.22 4.07 4.70
CA LYS A 81 18.33 3.55 6.07
C LYS A 81 17.43 2.32 6.26
N LYS A 82 16.18 2.33 5.83
CA LYS A 82 15.27 1.18 5.99
C LYS A 82 15.80 -0.07 5.29
N THR A 83 16.40 0.06 4.11
CA THR A 83 17.03 -1.07 3.40
C THR A 83 18.30 -1.55 4.08
N TRP A 84 19.14 -0.65 4.61
CA TRP A 84 20.33 -1.01 5.38
C TRP A 84 19.99 -1.76 6.68
N TRP A 85 18.98 -1.30 7.41
CA TRP A 85 18.54 -1.96 8.65
C TRP A 85 17.90 -3.32 8.36
N LYS A 86 17.12 -3.45 7.28
CA LYS A 86 16.58 -4.75 6.84
C LYS A 86 17.70 -5.72 6.43
N GLY A 87 18.73 -5.26 5.70
CA GLY A 87 19.87 -6.10 5.32
C GLY A 87 20.75 -6.51 6.51
N LYS A 88 20.85 -5.67 7.55
CA LYS A 88 21.62 -5.99 8.76
C LYS A 88 20.87 -6.90 9.74
N LEU A 89 19.56 -6.74 9.89
CA LEU A 89 18.73 -7.66 10.69
C LEU A 89 18.53 -9.03 10.03
N TRP A 90 18.51 -9.10 8.69
CA TRP A 90 18.47 -10.38 7.96
C TRP A 90 19.84 -10.96 7.61
N GLY A 91 20.93 -10.31 8.03
CA GLY A 91 22.30 -10.81 7.93
C GLY A 91 22.51 -12.03 8.83
N SER A 92 22.00 -13.19 8.37
CA SER A 92 22.12 -14.54 8.93
C SER A 92 21.59 -14.76 10.37
N PRO A 93 20.26 -14.85 10.55
CA PRO A 93 19.68 -15.42 11.78
C PRO A 93 19.94 -16.93 11.93
N HIS A 94 20.37 -17.62 10.86
CA HIS A 94 20.56 -19.08 10.83
C HIS A 94 21.59 -19.62 11.84
N ARG A 95 22.48 -18.79 12.39
CA ARG A 95 23.40 -19.22 13.47
C ARG A 95 22.76 -19.27 14.86
N LEU A 96 21.66 -18.56 15.10
CA LEU A 96 21.00 -18.50 16.41
C LEU A 96 19.76 -19.40 16.49
N VAL A 97 19.26 -19.88 15.34
CA VAL A 97 18.16 -20.86 15.25
C VAL A 97 18.38 -22.13 16.10
N PRO A 98 19.55 -22.79 16.11
CA PRO A 98 19.70 -24.03 16.89
C PRO A 98 19.66 -23.79 18.40
N ALA A 99 20.14 -22.63 18.87
CA ALA A 99 20.14 -22.31 20.30
C ALA A 99 18.73 -22.00 20.84
N ILE A 100 17.93 -21.25 20.06
CA ILE A 100 16.55 -20.92 20.43
C ILE A 100 15.67 -22.18 20.41
N ALA A 101 15.85 -23.06 19.42
CA ALA A 101 15.13 -24.33 19.34
C ALA A 101 15.36 -25.22 20.58
N MET A 102 16.60 -25.29 21.06
CA MET A 102 16.93 -26.05 22.29
C MET A 102 16.28 -25.46 23.54
N VAL A 103 16.24 -24.12 23.67
CA VAL A 103 15.57 -23.46 24.80
C VAL A 103 14.06 -23.72 24.77
N CYS A 104 13.41 -23.62 23.59
CA CYS A 104 12.00 -23.94 23.45
C CYS A 104 11.70 -25.41 23.77
N LEU A 105 12.52 -26.36 23.30
CA LEU A 105 12.37 -27.76 23.64
C LEU A 105 12.55 -28.01 25.15
N MET A 106 13.52 -27.35 25.79
CA MET A 106 13.71 -27.45 27.25
C MET A 106 12.49 -26.92 28.00
N ILE A 107 11.89 -25.80 27.59
CA ILE A 107 10.66 -25.27 28.21
C ILE A 107 9.50 -26.25 28.05
N VAL A 108 9.34 -26.86 26.88
CA VAL A 108 8.28 -27.85 26.64
C VAL A 108 8.51 -29.12 27.47
N VAL A 109 9.74 -29.63 27.54
CA VAL A 109 10.08 -30.82 28.33
C VAL A 109 9.93 -30.55 29.83
N PHE A 110 10.46 -29.44 30.35
CA PHE A 110 10.33 -29.08 31.76
C PHE A 110 8.87 -28.75 32.12
N GLY A 111 8.16 -28.01 31.27
CA GLY A 111 6.74 -27.73 31.47
C GLY A 111 5.93 -29.02 31.52
N TRP A 112 6.23 -29.98 30.64
CA TRP A 112 5.48 -31.24 30.62
C TRP A 112 5.83 -32.16 31.79
N PHE A 113 7.10 -32.16 32.19
CA PHE A 113 7.60 -32.93 33.34
C PHE A 113 7.05 -32.38 34.66
N SER A 114 7.11 -31.05 34.88
CA SER A 114 6.53 -30.40 36.07
C SER A 114 5.02 -30.61 36.15
N LEU A 115 4.28 -30.58 35.04
CA LEU A 115 2.83 -30.86 35.04
C LEU A 115 2.50 -32.34 35.27
N ARG A 116 3.40 -33.28 34.93
CA ARG A 116 3.24 -34.71 35.24
C ARG A 116 3.51 -35.01 36.71
N ASP A 117 4.54 -34.42 37.29
CA ASP A 117 4.89 -34.64 38.71
C ASP A 117 3.89 -33.97 39.67
N ILE A 118 3.15 -32.96 39.23
CA ILE A 118 2.10 -32.30 40.02
C ILE A 118 0.82 -33.16 40.17
N LYS A 119 0.73 -34.34 39.52
CA LYS A 119 -0.36 -35.30 39.75
C LYS A 119 -0.09 -36.25 40.93
N THR A 120 0.32 -35.70 42.07
CA THR A 120 0.10 -36.30 43.39
C THR A 120 -0.79 -35.35 44.21
N PRO A 121 -1.90 -35.81 44.81
CA PRO A 121 -2.95 -34.92 45.28
C PRO A 121 -2.69 -34.43 46.70
N SER A 122 -2.51 -33.13 46.89
CA SER A 122 -2.84 -32.48 48.17
C SER A 122 -3.18 -31.00 47.93
N THR A 123 -4.47 -30.69 48.05
CA THR A 123 -5.06 -29.47 48.63
C THR A 123 -4.13 -28.26 48.79
N PHE A 124 -4.31 -27.22 47.99
CA PHE A 124 -4.84 -25.91 48.44
C PHE A 124 -4.94 -24.92 47.26
N GLN A 125 -6.02 -24.15 47.27
CA GLN A 125 -6.42 -23.17 46.25
C GLN A 125 -5.54 -21.92 46.29
N THR A 126 -5.40 -21.25 45.14
CA THR A 126 -5.52 -19.78 44.91
C THR A 126 -5.02 -19.55 43.48
N GLY A 127 -5.81 -19.19 42.47
CA GLY A 127 -6.97 -18.32 42.47
C GLY A 127 -6.55 -16.92 42.04
N GLY A 128 -6.40 -16.67 40.74
CA GLY A 128 -6.17 -15.32 40.22
C GLY A 128 -5.42 -15.25 38.89
N ASN A 129 -6.05 -15.68 37.79
CA ASN A 129 -5.82 -15.05 36.47
C ASN A 129 -6.69 -15.57 35.31
N LEU A 130 -7.52 -16.61 35.51
CA LEU A 130 -8.41 -17.07 34.44
C LEU A 130 -9.53 -16.06 34.06
N HIS A 131 -9.83 -15.08 34.93
CA HIS A 131 -10.89 -14.11 34.70
C HIS A 131 -10.45 -12.97 33.75
N SER A 132 -9.16 -12.64 33.68
CA SER A 132 -8.67 -11.54 32.83
C SER A 132 -8.68 -11.92 31.35
N GLU A 133 -8.36 -13.17 31.02
CA GLU A 133 -8.39 -13.66 29.63
C GLU A 133 -9.83 -13.79 29.11
N GLN A 134 -10.78 -14.29 29.91
CA GLN A 134 -12.18 -14.35 29.48
C GLN A 134 -12.81 -12.96 29.33
N GLN A 135 -12.41 -11.98 30.14
CA GLN A 135 -12.95 -10.62 30.07
C GLN A 135 -12.42 -9.85 28.86
N MET A 136 -11.18 -10.10 28.40
CA MET A 136 -10.67 -9.53 27.15
C MET A 136 -11.35 -10.11 25.91
N ILE A 137 -11.58 -11.44 25.89
CA ILE A 137 -12.28 -12.09 24.77
C ILE A 137 -13.74 -11.62 24.67
N ALA A 138 -14.42 -11.38 25.80
CA ALA A 138 -15.77 -10.82 25.81
C ALA A 138 -15.82 -9.37 25.30
N ARG A 139 -14.79 -8.56 25.57
CA ARG A 139 -14.68 -7.18 25.07
C ARG A 139 -14.47 -7.11 23.56
N ASP A 140 -13.65 -7.98 23.00
CA ASP A 140 -13.45 -8.05 21.54
C ASP A 140 -14.72 -8.47 20.81
N LEU A 141 -15.54 -9.34 21.40
CA LEU A 141 -16.83 -9.75 20.84
C LEU A 141 -17.89 -8.63 20.87
N GLU A 142 -17.84 -7.73 21.86
CA GLU A 142 -18.72 -6.55 21.98
C GLU A 142 -18.37 -5.46 20.95
N VAL A 143 -17.09 -5.32 20.59
CA VAL A 143 -16.64 -4.40 19.54
C VAL A 143 -17.03 -4.90 18.15
N ILE A 144 -16.99 -6.22 17.92
CA ILE A 144 -17.45 -6.82 16.64
C ILE A 144 -18.98 -6.65 16.47
N ARG A 145 -19.77 -6.74 17.55
CA ARG A 145 -21.21 -6.45 17.51
C ARG A 145 -21.54 -4.99 17.21
N ASN A 146 -20.65 -4.05 17.51
CA ASN A 146 -20.86 -2.63 17.18
C ASN A 146 -20.55 -2.30 15.71
N LEU A 147 -20.00 -3.22 14.92
CA LEU A 147 -19.81 -3.04 13.47
C LEU A 147 -21.07 -3.39 12.66
N GLU A 148 -22.04 -4.07 13.26
CA GLU A 148 -23.34 -4.38 12.65
C GLU A 148 -24.37 -3.24 12.84
N LEU A 149 -23.99 -2.16 13.54
CA LEU A 149 -24.87 -1.02 13.88
C LEU A 149 -24.54 0.25 13.07
N LEU A 150 -23.97 0.09 11.89
CA LEU A 150 -24.01 1.08 10.81
C LEU A 150 -24.90 0.61 9.65
N GLU A 151 -25.85 -0.28 9.94
CA GLU A 151 -27.02 -0.57 9.10
C GLU A 151 -28.12 0.49 9.32
N GLU A 152 -27.75 1.77 9.29
CA GLU A 152 -28.68 2.90 9.16
C GLU A 152 -28.20 3.82 8.02
N MET A 153 -28.04 3.22 6.84
CA MET A 153 -27.84 3.93 5.57
C MET A 153 -29.17 4.24 4.84
N GLU A 154 -30.32 4.05 5.50
CA GLU A 154 -31.66 4.33 4.93
C GLU A 154 -32.14 5.78 5.15
N VAL A 155 -31.40 6.62 5.90
CA VAL A 155 -31.85 8.00 6.21
C VAL A 155 -31.46 9.02 5.13
N LEU A 156 -30.55 8.68 4.22
CA LEU A 156 -30.14 9.59 3.12
C LEU A 156 -31.10 9.55 1.92
N GLU A 157 -31.86 8.49 1.73
CA GLU A 157 -32.81 8.38 0.60
C GLU A 157 -34.04 9.30 0.79
N LYS A 158 -34.42 9.55 2.05
CA LYS A 158 -35.54 10.44 2.40
C LYS A 158 -35.21 11.94 2.31
N LEU A 159 -33.93 12.29 2.24
CA LEU A 159 -33.48 13.68 2.02
C LEU A 159 -33.39 14.03 0.53
N VAL A 160 -33.15 13.05 -0.34
CA VAL A 160 -33.17 13.27 -1.80
C VAL A 160 -34.60 13.47 -2.31
N SER A 161 -35.58 12.71 -1.79
CA SER A 161 -36.97 12.84 -2.25
C SER A 161 -37.61 14.21 -1.93
N VAL A 162 -37.26 14.82 -0.79
CA VAL A 162 -37.77 16.15 -0.40
C VAL A 162 -37.12 17.29 -1.20
N VAL A 163 -35.90 17.08 -1.70
CA VAL A 163 -35.19 18.09 -2.52
C VAL A 163 -35.69 18.06 -3.97
N ASP A 164 -36.06 16.90 -4.52
CA ASP A 164 -36.59 16.79 -5.89
C ASP A 164 -38.03 17.34 -6.03
N GLU A 165 -38.89 17.20 -5.03
CA GLU A 165 -40.24 17.79 -5.06
C GLU A 165 -40.24 19.33 -5.04
N ARG A 166 -39.18 19.96 -4.51
CA ARG A 166 -39.09 21.42 -4.40
C ARG A 166 -38.52 22.10 -5.65
N ASN A 167 -38.00 21.32 -6.60
CA ASN A 167 -37.35 21.82 -7.82
C ASN A 167 -38.20 21.64 -9.10
N SER A 168 -39.45 21.22 -8.95
CA SER A 168 -40.42 21.02 -10.06
C SER A 168 -41.62 21.99 -10.02
N LEU A 169 -41.49 23.13 -9.33
CA LEU A 169 -42.39 24.28 -9.42
C LEU A 169 -41.68 25.49 -10.06
#